data_AF-A0A832Y4U2-F1
#
_entry.id   AF-A0A832Y4U2-F1
#
_cell.length_a   1.000
_cell.length_b   1.000
_cell.length_c   1.000
_cell.angle_alpha   90.00
_cell.angle_beta   90.00
_cell.angle_gamma   90.00
#
_symmetry.space_group_name_H-M   'P 1'
#
loop_
_entity.id
_entity.type
_entity.pdbx_description
1 polymer ?
#
loop_
_entity_poly.entity_id
_entity_poly.type
_entity_poly.pdbx_seq_one_letter_code
_entity_poly.pdbx_strand_id
1 'polypeptide(L)'
;MSRRVRSRDTGRRFWTRLATTSPLPQLRLLFSIIAPVTALLLFIDWRHASFEVAIGVHALLTLTFLPTLAAASFARMSARDRLLLRGGGQRSMNAYPGVERILNTLDERRVRERVRISSAALGTAALTSLWNLDSGPTLASILLGATVSLGLVCALNSFRLESSMPMRSNSFPLLSLHAPTLHDSALDRVMTDLLVAHLDPETAGAWDVWMKSLAGDVRSDQSAASAVEHLLQALHLNHLGLLDENGLLSETKRVFKVSAIDGLISNHSIFNISALRRLLAHTRAWQ
;
A
#
# COMPACT_ATOMS: atom_id res chain seq x y z
N MET A 1 -8.54 -20.06 -9.60
CA MET A 1 -7.81 -18.77 -9.49
C MET A 1 -7.68 -18.24 -8.04
N SER A 2 -8.63 -18.51 -7.13
CA SER A 2 -8.55 -18.10 -5.71
C SER A 2 -7.27 -18.56 -4.97
N ARG A 3 -6.79 -19.79 -5.24
CA ARG A 3 -5.50 -20.29 -4.69
C ARG A 3 -4.29 -19.47 -5.14
N ARG A 4 -4.29 -18.96 -6.38
CA ARG A 4 -3.21 -18.13 -6.95
C ARG A 4 -3.17 -16.76 -6.27
N VAL A 5 -4.34 -16.15 -6.07
CA VAL A 5 -4.47 -14.90 -5.30
C VAL A 5 -3.96 -15.08 -3.88
N ARG A 6 -4.38 -16.16 -3.20
CA ARG A 6 -3.94 -16.44 -1.82
C ARG A 6 -2.43 -16.60 -1.73
N SER A 7 -1.82 -17.37 -2.63
CA SER A 7 -0.36 -17.55 -2.68
C SER A 7 0.37 -16.22 -2.90
N ARG A 8 -0.08 -15.40 -3.86
CA ARG A 8 0.51 -14.07 -4.14
C ARG A 8 0.30 -13.08 -3.00
N ASP A 9 -0.83 -13.16 -2.30
CA ASP A 9 -1.09 -12.35 -1.11
C ASP A 9 -0.23 -12.76 0.08
N THR A 10 0.01 -14.05 0.29
CA THR A 10 0.95 -14.54 1.30
C THR A 10 2.37 -14.04 1.00
N GLY A 11 2.80 -14.11 -0.26
CA GLY A 11 4.07 -13.54 -0.71
C GLY A 11 4.15 -12.03 -0.45
N ARG A 12 3.12 -11.27 -0.83
CA ARG A 12 3.03 -9.83 -0.53
C ARG A 12 3.19 -9.56 0.96
N ARG A 13 2.43 -10.24 1.83
CA ARG A 13 2.50 -10.04 3.29
C ARG A 13 3.88 -10.33 3.86
N PHE A 14 4.49 -11.43 3.42
CA PHE A 14 5.83 -11.82 3.87
C PHE A 14 6.87 -10.76 3.51
N TRP A 15 6.95 -10.40 2.22
CA TRP A 15 7.93 -9.41 1.74
C TRP A 15 7.66 -8.01 2.29
N THR A 16 6.39 -7.62 2.42
CA THR A 16 6.04 -6.33 3.03
C THR A 16 6.46 -6.26 4.49
N ARG A 17 6.26 -7.34 5.26
CA ARG A 17 6.74 -7.41 6.66
C ARG A 17 8.25 -7.31 6.71
N LEU A 18 8.97 -8.12 5.93
CA LEU A 18 10.43 -8.11 5.90
C LEU A 18 11.00 -6.74 5.50
N ALA A 19 10.38 -6.05 4.54
CA ALA A 19 10.82 -4.72 4.10
C ALA A 19 10.55 -3.61 5.14
N THR A 20 9.54 -3.79 6.01
CA THR A 20 9.09 -2.79 6.99
C THR A 20 9.54 -3.06 8.41
N THR A 21 10.12 -4.24 8.70
CA THR A 21 10.67 -4.55 10.02
C THR A 21 11.83 -3.60 10.34
N SER A 22 11.71 -2.88 11.44
CA SER A 22 12.82 -2.09 11.98
C SER A 22 14.01 -3.01 12.30
N PRO A 23 15.27 -2.63 11.98
CA PRO A 23 15.75 -1.30 11.54
C PRO A 23 15.93 -1.13 10.00
N LEU A 24 15.46 -2.06 9.17
CA LEU A 24 15.76 -2.08 7.74
C LEU A 24 15.39 -0.80 6.96
N PRO A 25 14.21 -0.17 7.18
CA PRO A 25 13.87 1.13 6.59
C PRO A 25 14.91 2.24 6.83
N GLN A 26 15.36 2.36 8.08
CA GLN A 26 16.28 3.41 8.51
C GLN A 26 17.67 3.16 7.93
N LEU A 27 18.14 1.91 7.96
CA LEU A 27 19.42 1.53 7.36
C LEU A 27 19.44 1.78 5.85
N ARG A 28 18.35 1.47 5.14
CA ARG A 28 18.24 1.76 3.70
C ARG A 28 18.38 3.25 3.41
N LEU A 29 17.74 4.10 4.20
CA LEU A 29 17.85 5.54 4.05
C LEU A 29 19.28 6.03 4.34
N LEU A 30 19.86 5.62 5.46
CA LEU A 30 21.22 5.99 5.85
C LEU A 30 22.25 5.56 4.79
N PHE A 31 22.23 4.29 4.38
CA PHE A 31 23.15 3.79 3.35
C PHE A 31 22.92 4.46 2.00
N SER A 32 21.69 4.84 1.64
CA SER A 32 21.43 5.58 0.40
C SER A 32 22.08 6.97 0.38
N ILE A 33 22.31 7.60 1.53
CA ILE A 33 23.02 8.88 1.67
C ILE A 33 24.53 8.65 1.73
N ILE A 34 24.98 7.64 2.47
CA ILE A 34 26.42 7.32 2.63
C ILE A 34 27.04 6.86 1.32
N ALA A 35 26.31 6.07 0.51
CA ALA A 35 26.80 5.54 -0.77
C ALA A 35 27.39 6.61 -1.71
N PRO A 36 26.66 7.67 -2.13
CA PRO A 36 27.23 8.71 -2.98
C PRO A 36 28.38 9.49 -2.31
N VAL A 37 28.36 9.65 -0.98
CA VAL A 37 29.45 10.32 -0.24
C VAL A 37 30.74 9.50 -0.33
N THR A 38 30.68 8.18 -0.11
CA THR A 38 31.86 7.32 -0.22
C THR A 38 32.43 7.28 -1.63
N ALA A 39 31.58 7.30 -2.66
CA ALA A 39 32.03 7.40 -4.05
C ALA A 39 32.64 8.77 -4.37
N LEU A 40 32.10 9.85 -3.81
CA LEU A 40 32.63 11.21 -3.99
C LEU A 40 34.00 11.38 -3.32
N LEU A 41 34.20 10.79 -2.13
CA LEU A 41 35.49 10.81 -1.46
C LEU A 41 36.58 10.11 -2.28
N LEU A 42 36.23 9.01 -2.97
CA LEU A 42 37.14 8.35 -3.92
C LEU A 42 37.39 9.20 -5.16
N PHE A 43 36.38 9.92 -5.66
CA PHE A 43 36.53 10.81 -6.81
C PHE A 43 37.48 11.99 -6.54
N ILE A 44 37.49 12.51 -5.31
CA ILE A 44 38.37 13.62 -4.88
C ILE A 44 39.78 13.10 -4.50
N ASP A 45 40.00 11.79 -4.55
CA ASP A 45 41.25 11.14 -4.11
C ASP A 45 41.60 11.50 -2.65
N TRP A 46 40.59 11.45 -1.77
CA TRP A 46 40.80 11.74 -0.36
C TRP A 46 41.67 10.66 0.30
N ARG A 47 42.69 11.07 1.07
CA ARG A 47 43.70 10.18 1.67
C ARG A 47 43.15 9.01 2.51
N HIS A 48 41.95 9.15 3.08
CA HIS A 48 41.30 8.12 3.89
C HIS A 48 40.17 7.39 3.15
N ALA A 49 39.98 7.65 1.86
CA ALA A 49 38.97 6.98 1.06
C ALA A 49 39.45 5.57 0.71
N SER A 50 38.62 4.58 1.00
CA SER A 50 38.89 3.18 0.71
C SER A 50 37.81 2.61 -0.19
N PHE A 51 38.22 2.03 -1.30
CA PHE A 51 37.32 1.33 -2.23
C PHE A 51 36.59 0.15 -1.56
N GLU A 52 37.24 -0.59 -0.65
CA GLU A 52 36.59 -1.70 0.08
C GLU A 52 35.32 -1.24 0.81
N VAL A 53 35.40 -0.11 1.52
CA VAL A 53 34.24 0.47 2.21
C VAL A 53 33.19 0.95 1.23
N ALA A 54 33.58 1.62 0.13
CA ALA A 54 32.61 2.08 -0.87
C ALA A 54 31.89 0.91 -1.56
N ILE A 55 32.62 -0.15 -1.91
CA ILE A 55 32.06 -1.39 -2.48
C ILE A 55 31.12 -2.05 -1.46
N GLY A 56 31.57 -2.18 -0.21
CA GLY A 56 30.77 -2.79 0.87
C GLY A 56 29.46 -2.05 1.11
N VAL A 57 29.48 -0.72 1.14
CA VAL A 57 28.28 0.12 1.30
C VAL A 57 27.32 -0.06 0.12
N HIS A 58 27.79 -0.02 -1.13
CA HIS A 58 26.92 -0.19 -2.31
C HIS A 58 26.37 -1.62 -2.44
N ALA A 59 27.17 -2.63 -2.09
CA ALA A 59 26.76 -4.03 -2.09
C ALA A 59 25.69 -4.29 -1.02
N LEU A 60 25.91 -3.81 0.20
CA LEU A 60 24.94 -3.93 1.30
C LEU A 60 23.64 -3.19 0.96
N LEU A 61 23.75 -1.99 0.39
CA LEU A 61 22.60 -1.23 -0.09
C LEU A 61 21.79 -2.02 -1.12
N THR A 62 22.45 -2.65 -2.10
CA THR A 62 21.80 -3.51 -3.11
C THR A 62 21.04 -4.67 -2.46
N LEU A 63 21.66 -5.35 -1.48
CA LEU A 63 21.04 -6.46 -0.75
C LEU A 63 19.77 -6.02 -0.01
N THR A 64 19.81 -4.85 0.64
CA THR A 64 18.66 -4.32 1.37
C THR A 64 17.48 -3.93 0.47
N PHE A 65 17.69 -3.68 -0.83
CA PHE A 65 16.62 -3.37 -1.78
C PHE A 65 15.89 -4.60 -2.35
N LEU A 66 16.42 -5.81 -2.16
CA LEU A 66 15.75 -7.03 -2.66
C LEU A 66 14.36 -7.26 -2.04
N PRO A 67 14.18 -7.16 -0.70
CA PRO A 67 12.86 -7.33 -0.08
C PRO A 67 11.82 -6.31 -0.57
N THR A 68 12.24 -5.08 -0.86
CA THR A 68 11.32 -3.99 -1.25
C THR A 68 10.87 -4.13 -2.70
N LEU A 69 11.78 -4.54 -3.58
CA LEU A 69 11.45 -4.89 -4.96
C LEU A 69 10.49 -6.10 -5.02
N ALA A 70 10.75 -7.11 -4.19
CA ALA A 70 9.87 -8.26 -4.06
C ALA A 70 8.49 -7.83 -3.57
N ALA A 71 8.41 -7.03 -2.50
CA ALA A 71 7.15 -6.49 -1.97
C ALA A 71 6.35 -5.73 -3.04
N ALA A 72 6.99 -4.82 -3.79
CA ALA A 72 6.36 -4.07 -4.87
C ALA A 72 5.87 -4.97 -6.01
N SER A 73 6.65 -5.99 -6.39
CA SER A 73 6.29 -6.93 -7.45
C SER A 73 5.11 -7.82 -7.04
N PHE A 74 5.11 -8.34 -5.81
CA PHE A 74 4.00 -9.14 -5.27
C PHE A 74 2.74 -8.29 -5.04
N ALA A 75 2.87 -7.03 -4.61
CA ALA A 75 1.77 -6.08 -4.52
C ALA A 75 1.08 -5.89 -5.89
N ARG A 76 1.85 -5.62 -6.94
CA ARG A 76 1.33 -5.48 -8.32
C ARG A 76 0.66 -6.75 -8.83
N MET A 77 1.28 -7.91 -8.62
CA MET A 77 0.70 -9.20 -9.03
C MET A 77 -0.59 -9.52 -8.28
N SER A 78 -0.62 -9.28 -6.96
CA SER A 78 -1.81 -9.49 -6.13
C SER A 78 -2.94 -8.56 -6.55
N ALA A 79 -2.67 -7.26 -6.74
CA ALA A 79 -3.66 -6.29 -7.21
C ALA A 79 -4.21 -6.67 -8.58
N ARG A 80 -3.35 -7.03 -9.54
CA ARG A 80 -3.79 -7.46 -10.88
C ARG A 80 -4.76 -8.63 -10.81
N ASP A 81 -4.42 -9.67 -10.06
CA ASP A 81 -5.27 -10.86 -9.99
C ASP A 81 -6.61 -10.59 -9.29
N ARG A 82 -6.59 -9.77 -8.23
CA ARG A 82 -7.81 -9.38 -7.50
C ARG A 82 -8.76 -8.59 -8.39
N LEU A 83 -8.23 -7.70 -9.22
CA LEU A 83 -9.01 -6.85 -10.13
C LEU A 83 -9.46 -7.62 -11.39
N LEU A 84 -8.61 -8.48 -11.96
CA LEU A 84 -8.97 -9.33 -13.11
C LEU A 84 -10.08 -10.34 -12.77
N LEU A 85 -10.10 -10.89 -11.56
CA LEU A 85 -11.17 -11.79 -11.11
C LEU A 85 -12.54 -11.11 -11.04
N ARG A 86 -12.56 -9.79 -10.94
CA ARG A 86 -13.79 -9.00 -10.84
C ARG A 86 -14.21 -8.39 -12.18
N GLY A 87 -13.29 -8.15 -13.10
CA GLY A 87 -13.63 -7.78 -14.48
C GLY A 87 -14.44 -8.84 -15.23
N GLY A 88 -14.33 -10.12 -14.85
CA GLY A 88 -15.09 -11.23 -15.46
C GLY A 88 -16.48 -11.48 -14.86
N GLY A 89 -16.87 -10.78 -13.80
CA GLY A 89 -18.16 -10.98 -13.11
C GLY A 89 -18.79 -9.64 -12.76
N GLN A 90 -19.74 -9.20 -13.60
CA GLN A 90 -20.50 -7.95 -13.46
C GLN A 90 -21.00 -7.71 -12.03
N ARG A 91 -20.31 -6.88 -11.22
CA ARG A 91 -20.87 -6.17 -10.05
C ARG A 91 -20.14 -4.83 -9.84
N SER A 92 -20.95 -3.79 -9.63
CA SER A 92 -20.69 -2.35 -9.54
C SER A 92 -19.75 -1.75 -10.61
N MET A 93 -20.32 -1.33 -11.74
CA MET A 93 -19.63 -0.52 -12.77
C MET A 93 -18.98 0.75 -12.18
N ASN A 94 -19.57 1.28 -11.10
CA ASN A 94 -19.20 2.55 -10.48
C ASN A 94 -17.85 2.54 -9.74
N ALA A 95 -17.30 1.37 -9.41
CA ALA A 95 -16.01 1.27 -8.72
C ALA A 95 -14.83 0.88 -9.66
N TYR A 96 -15.12 0.61 -10.93
CA TYR A 96 -14.09 0.33 -11.94
C TYR A 96 -13.23 1.55 -12.34
N PRO A 97 -13.77 2.79 -12.36
CA PRO A 97 -12.96 4.00 -12.54
C PRO A 97 -11.87 4.07 -11.47
N GLY A 98 -10.61 4.16 -11.86
CA GLY A 98 -9.47 4.22 -10.93
C GLY A 98 -8.72 2.90 -10.72
N VAL A 99 -9.20 1.77 -11.27
CA VAL A 99 -8.40 0.52 -11.35
C VAL A 99 -7.08 0.75 -12.07
N GLU A 100 -7.12 1.45 -13.20
CA GLU A 100 -5.92 1.78 -13.98
C GLU A 100 -4.97 2.68 -13.19
N ARG A 101 -5.50 3.64 -12.42
CA ARG A 101 -4.69 4.49 -11.54
C ARG A 101 -3.99 3.69 -10.46
N ILE A 102 -4.68 2.74 -9.82
CA ILE A 102 -4.11 1.84 -8.81
C ILE A 102 -2.98 1.01 -9.43
N LEU A 103 -3.24 0.41 -10.60
CA LEU A 103 -2.24 -0.42 -11.30
C LEU A 103 -1.04 0.40 -11.76
N ASN A 104 -1.27 1.60 -12.29
CA ASN A 104 -0.23 2.52 -12.72
C ASN A 104 0.63 2.97 -11.54
N THR A 105 0.02 3.33 -10.40
CA THR A 105 0.75 3.70 -9.18
C THR A 105 1.66 2.56 -8.68
N LEU A 106 1.17 1.31 -8.75
CA LEU A 106 1.94 0.13 -8.38
C LEU A 106 3.07 -0.17 -9.39
N ASP A 107 2.82 0.00 -10.69
CA ASP A 107 3.82 -0.17 -11.74
C ASP A 107 4.91 0.91 -11.65
N GLU A 108 4.52 2.17 -11.45
CA GLU A 108 5.45 3.28 -11.28
C GLU A 108 6.36 3.07 -10.06
N ARG A 109 5.81 2.57 -8.95
CA ARG A 109 6.61 2.18 -7.78
C ARG A 109 7.58 1.04 -8.12
N ARG A 110 7.12 -0.01 -8.80
CA ARG A 110 7.96 -1.14 -9.20
C ARG A 110 9.11 -0.70 -10.11
N VAL A 111 8.85 0.23 -11.03
CA VAL A 111 9.88 0.81 -11.89
C VAL A 111 10.90 1.60 -11.06
N ARG A 112 10.45 2.44 -10.12
CA ARG A 112 11.37 3.15 -9.20
C ARG A 112 12.22 2.20 -8.35
N GLU A 113 11.63 1.13 -7.82
CA GLU A 113 12.37 0.09 -7.08
C GLU A 113 13.42 -0.61 -7.96
N ARG A 114 13.10 -0.85 -9.24
CA ARG A 114 14.04 -1.40 -10.23
C ARG A 114 15.18 -0.45 -10.54
N VAL A 115 14.88 0.84 -10.77
CA VAL A 115 15.89 1.88 -10.99
C VAL A 115 16.82 1.96 -9.79
N ARG A 116 16.28 1.90 -8.58
CA ARG A 116 17.05 1.93 -7.33
C ARG A 116 17.99 0.72 -7.19
N ILE A 117 17.51 -0.50 -7.42
CA ILE A 117 18.39 -1.67 -7.34
C ILE A 117 19.42 -1.71 -8.47
N SER A 118 19.03 -1.31 -9.69
CA SER A 118 19.94 -1.34 -10.84
C SER A 118 21.05 -0.30 -10.69
N SER A 119 20.73 0.90 -10.18
CA SER A 119 21.74 1.94 -9.92
C SER A 119 22.72 1.52 -8.81
N ALA A 120 22.23 0.92 -7.72
CA ALA A 120 23.10 0.38 -6.66
C ALA A 120 23.99 -0.78 -7.15
N ALA A 121 23.42 -1.71 -7.94
CA ALA A 121 24.16 -2.85 -8.49
C ALA A 121 25.21 -2.41 -9.52
N LEU A 122 24.87 -1.48 -10.42
CA LEU A 122 25.81 -0.91 -11.38
C LEU A 122 26.92 -0.12 -10.69
N GLY A 123 26.60 0.65 -9.64
CA GLY A 123 27.62 1.33 -8.82
C GLY A 123 28.58 0.36 -8.14
N THR A 124 28.06 -0.76 -7.59
CA THR A 124 28.88 -1.82 -7.01
C THR A 124 29.81 -2.45 -8.05
N ALA A 125 29.27 -2.77 -9.24
CA ALA A 125 30.04 -3.35 -10.33
C ALA A 125 31.14 -2.40 -10.84
N ALA A 126 30.83 -1.11 -10.99
CA ALA A 126 31.79 -0.09 -11.41
C ALA A 126 32.94 0.06 -10.40
N LEU A 127 32.64 0.14 -9.10
CA LEU A 127 33.66 0.22 -8.05
C LEU A 127 34.52 -1.05 -7.97
N THR A 128 33.90 -2.23 -8.14
CA THR A 128 34.62 -3.51 -8.15
C THR A 128 35.51 -3.63 -9.38
N SER A 129 35.08 -3.11 -10.53
CA SER A 129 35.89 -3.05 -11.76
C SER A 129 37.10 -2.14 -11.57
N LEU A 130 36.91 -0.97 -10.97
CA LEU A 130 37.98 -0.02 -10.62
C LEU A 130 39.01 -0.60 -9.66
N TRP A 131 38.57 -1.43 -8.70
CA TRP A 131 39.47 -2.06 -7.72
C TRP A 131 40.34 -3.16 -8.34
N ASN A 132 39.79 -3.93 -9.29
CA ASN A 132 40.47 -5.11 -9.84
C ASN A 132 41.22 -4.85 -11.15
N LEU A 133 40.91 -3.77 -11.86
CA LEU A 133 41.51 -3.43 -13.14
C LEU A 133 42.30 -2.15 -13.01
N ASP A 134 43.55 -2.15 -13.49
CA ASP A 134 44.36 -0.95 -13.69
C ASP A 134 43.73 -0.07 -14.78
N SER A 135 42.74 0.70 -14.33
CA SER A 135 41.97 1.61 -15.15
C SER A 135 42.78 2.89 -15.29
N GLY A 136 43.08 3.31 -16.53
CA GLY A 136 43.71 4.61 -16.77
C GLY A 136 42.92 5.76 -16.14
N PRO A 137 43.56 6.93 -15.89
CA PRO A 137 42.96 8.02 -15.10
C PRO A 137 41.66 8.58 -15.70
N THR A 138 41.52 8.53 -17.02
CA THR A 138 40.31 8.94 -17.75
C THR A 138 39.13 8.00 -17.53
N LEU A 139 39.34 6.69 -17.64
CA LEU A 139 38.29 5.71 -17.37
C LEU A 139 37.87 5.75 -15.90
N ALA A 140 38.85 5.90 -15.00
CA ALA A 140 38.61 5.89 -13.57
C ALA A 140 37.72 7.08 -13.14
N SER A 141 38.03 8.28 -13.61
CA SER A 141 37.24 9.48 -13.32
C SER A 141 35.81 9.40 -13.87
N ILE A 142 35.62 8.86 -15.08
CA ILE A 142 34.28 8.65 -15.67
C ILE A 142 33.46 7.66 -14.84
N LEU A 143 34.05 6.51 -14.46
CA LEU A 143 33.35 5.48 -13.69
C LEU A 143 33.01 5.94 -12.26
N LEU A 144 33.91 6.67 -11.61
CA LEU A 144 33.65 7.26 -10.29
C LEU A 144 32.57 8.34 -10.38
N GLY A 145 32.62 9.23 -11.38
CA GLY A 145 31.57 10.23 -11.62
C GLY A 145 30.20 9.60 -11.90
N ALA A 146 30.17 8.54 -12.72
CA ALA A 146 28.96 7.75 -12.97
C ALA A 146 28.43 7.12 -11.68
N THR A 147 29.31 6.54 -10.86
CA THR A 147 28.93 5.92 -9.57
C THR A 147 28.33 6.95 -8.62
N VAL A 148 28.90 8.16 -8.51
CA VAL A 148 28.35 9.26 -7.71
C VAL A 148 26.94 9.63 -8.21
N SER A 149 26.76 9.78 -9.52
CA SER A 149 25.46 10.13 -10.10
C SER A 149 24.40 9.04 -9.86
N LEU A 150 24.76 7.77 -10.00
CA LEU A 150 23.90 6.62 -9.71
C LEU A 150 23.55 6.56 -8.21
N GLY A 151 24.51 6.83 -7.33
CA GLY A 151 24.31 6.94 -5.89
C GLY A 151 23.32 8.05 -5.52
N LEU A 152 23.39 9.20 -6.18
CA LEU A 152 22.44 10.30 -5.97
C LEU A 152 21.03 9.93 -6.44
N VAL A 153 20.90 9.29 -7.61
CA VAL A 153 19.61 8.76 -8.10
C VAL A 153 19.02 7.75 -7.10
N CYS A 154 19.86 6.88 -6.54
CA CYS A 154 19.50 5.96 -5.45
C CYS A 154 18.95 6.69 -4.22
N ALA A 155 19.64 7.73 -3.76
CA ALA A 155 19.25 8.53 -2.60
C ALA A 155 17.88 9.18 -2.82
N LEU A 156 17.71 9.89 -3.94
CA LEU A 156 16.46 10.58 -4.29
C LEU A 156 15.27 9.62 -4.39
N ASN A 157 15.46 8.45 -5.02
CA ASN A 157 14.42 7.43 -5.08
C ASN A 157 14.12 6.84 -3.70
N SER A 158 15.13 6.68 -2.83
CA SER A 158 14.94 6.16 -1.47
C SER A 158 14.10 7.10 -0.61
N PHE A 159 14.35 8.41 -0.64
CA PHE A 159 13.52 9.40 0.05
C PHE A 159 12.05 9.33 -0.39
N ARG A 160 11.79 9.20 -1.69
CA ARG A 160 10.42 9.12 -2.23
C ARG A 160 9.72 7.80 -1.91
N LEU A 161 10.44 6.69 -1.87
CA LEU A 161 9.88 5.35 -1.70
C LEU A 161 9.66 4.96 -0.23
N GLU A 162 10.48 5.47 0.69
CA GLU A 162 10.41 5.10 2.10
C GLU A 162 9.27 5.81 2.85
N SER A 163 8.84 6.98 2.36
CA SER A 163 7.77 7.78 2.97
C SER A 163 6.38 7.13 2.90
N SER A 164 6.17 6.19 1.96
CA SER A 164 4.89 5.52 1.79
C SER A 164 5.10 4.09 1.34
N MET A 165 4.50 3.11 2.01
CA MET A 165 4.49 1.71 1.55
C MET A 165 3.04 1.25 1.33
N PRO A 166 2.63 0.99 0.07
CA PRO A 166 1.25 0.71 -0.26
C PRO A 166 0.87 -0.70 0.19
N MET A 167 -0.45 -0.92 0.31
CA MET A 167 -1.00 -2.21 0.70
C MET A 167 -0.46 -2.72 2.04
N ARG A 168 -0.26 -1.84 3.04
CA ARG A 168 0.13 -2.28 4.40
C ARG A 168 -1.02 -2.96 5.14
N SER A 169 -2.26 -2.53 4.89
CA SER A 169 -3.46 -3.13 5.45
C SER A 169 -3.70 -4.54 4.90
N ASN A 170 -4.07 -5.48 5.77
CA ASN A 170 -4.44 -6.84 5.37
C ASN A 170 -5.91 -6.96 4.97
N SER A 171 -6.78 -6.16 5.58
CA SER A 171 -8.23 -6.19 5.34
C SER A 171 -8.61 -5.41 4.09
N PHE A 172 -8.01 -4.24 3.88
CA PHE A 172 -8.30 -3.33 2.77
C PHE A 172 -6.99 -2.90 2.08
N PRO A 173 -6.38 -3.79 1.29
CA PRO A 173 -5.04 -3.55 0.74
C PRO A 173 -5.03 -2.47 -0.33
N LEU A 174 -6.09 -2.31 -1.13
CA LEU A 174 -6.15 -1.38 -2.25
C LEU A 174 -6.72 0.00 -1.88
N LEU A 175 -7.39 0.12 -0.73
CA LEU A 175 -8.06 1.33 -0.30
C LEU A 175 -7.13 2.56 -0.27
N SER A 176 -5.90 2.40 0.22
CA SER A 176 -4.92 3.50 0.29
C SER A 176 -4.42 3.99 -1.09
N LEU A 177 -4.67 3.23 -2.15
CA LEU A 177 -4.25 3.55 -3.52
C LEU A 177 -5.41 4.09 -4.36
N HIS A 178 -6.63 3.99 -3.84
CA HIS A 178 -7.81 4.45 -4.53
C HIS A 178 -8.07 5.92 -4.16
N ALA A 179 -8.22 6.76 -5.18
CA ALA A 179 -8.74 8.10 -5.03
C ALA A 179 -10.16 8.09 -5.60
N PRO A 180 -11.17 8.58 -4.86
CA PRO A 180 -12.55 8.61 -5.33
C PRO A 180 -12.65 9.47 -6.59
N THR A 181 -13.38 9.01 -7.59
CA THR A 181 -13.47 9.72 -8.88
C THR A 181 -14.88 10.16 -9.25
N LEU A 182 -15.94 9.56 -8.69
CA LEU A 182 -17.32 9.86 -9.04
C LEU A 182 -18.27 9.65 -7.86
N HIS A 183 -19.15 10.62 -7.61
CA HIS A 183 -20.35 10.48 -6.78
C HIS A 183 -21.56 10.85 -7.64
N ASP A 184 -22.68 10.13 -7.50
CA ASP A 184 -23.93 10.56 -8.14
C ASP A 184 -24.41 11.87 -7.50
N SER A 185 -24.85 12.83 -8.32
CA SER A 185 -25.32 14.15 -7.85
C SER A 185 -26.62 14.07 -7.03
N ALA A 186 -27.33 12.95 -7.10
CA ALA A 186 -28.52 12.66 -6.31
C ALA A 186 -28.22 11.52 -5.34
N LEU A 187 -27.96 11.87 -4.08
CA LEU A 187 -27.74 10.92 -2.98
C LEU A 187 -29.11 10.48 -2.45
N ASP A 188 -29.42 9.18 -2.54
CA ASP A 188 -30.61 8.60 -1.89
C ASP A 188 -30.31 8.32 -0.42
N ARG A 189 -29.07 7.90 -0.12
CA ARG A 189 -28.58 7.62 1.24
C ARG A 189 -27.22 8.23 1.46
N VAL A 190 -27.19 9.37 2.12
CA VAL A 190 -26.00 10.24 2.21
C VAL A 190 -24.76 9.50 2.74
N MET A 191 -24.84 8.79 3.88
CA MET A 191 -23.63 8.16 4.44
C MET A 191 -23.18 6.94 3.63
N THR A 192 -24.12 6.12 3.19
CA THR A 192 -23.84 4.90 2.41
C THR A 192 -23.26 5.25 1.05
N ASP A 193 -23.87 6.18 0.33
CA ASP A 193 -23.45 6.56 -1.02
C ASP A 193 -22.08 7.25 -0.98
N LEU A 194 -21.85 8.13 0.02
CA LEU A 194 -20.52 8.71 0.26
C LEU A 194 -19.48 7.65 0.60
N LEU A 195 -19.81 6.69 1.47
CA LEU A 195 -18.89 5.63 1.85
C LEU A 195 -18.50 4.77 0.63
N VAL A 196 -19.49 4.30 -0.12
CA VAL A 196 -19.31 3.43 -1.29
C VAL A 196 -18.47 4.12 -2.37
N ALA A 197 -18.66 5.42 -2.60
CA ALA A 197 -17.87 6.19 -3.55
C ALA A 197 -16.36 6.25 -3.22
N HIS A 198 -15.99 6.05 -1.95
CA HIS A 198 -14.59 6.04 -1.49
C HIS A 198 -14.01 4.63 -1.32
N LEU A 199 -14.79 3.58 -1.60
CA LEU A 199 -14.32 2.21 -1.53
C LEU A 199 -13.54 1.87 -2.80
N ASP A 200 -12.40 1.18 -2.64
CA ASP A 200 -11.72 0.58 -3.78
C ASP A 200 -12.60 -0.52 -4.43
N PRO A 201 -12.40 -0.82 -5.72
CA PRO A 201 -13.22 -1.81 -6.44
C PRO A 201 -13.29 -3.21 -5.79
N GLU A 202 -12.29 -3.61 -5.02
CA GLU A 202 -12.35 -4.86 -4.27
C GLU A 202 -13.26 -4.73 -3.04
N THR A 203 -13.11 -3.66 -2.27
CA THR A 203 -13.96 -3.42 -1.10
C THR A 203 -15.41 -3.12 -1.49
N ALA A 204 -15.66 -2.38 -2.58
CA ALA A 204 -16.99 -2.08 -3.09
C ALA A 204 -17.78 -3.35 -3.48
N GLY A 205 -17.18 -4.25 -4.26
CA GLY A 205 -17.90 -5.50 -4.56
C GLY A 205 -18.00 -6.47 -3.36
N ALA A 206 -17.14 -6.33 -2.34
CA ALA A 206 -17.34 -7.07 -1.08
C ALA A 206 -18.51 -6.48 -0.28
N TRP A 207 -18.66 -5.14 -0.31
CA TRP A 207 -19.79 -4.42 0.26
C TRP A 207 -21.10 -4.88 -0.36
N ASP A 208 -21.18 -5.01 -1.69
CA ASP A 208 -22.38 -5.50 -2.38
C ASP A 208 -22.80 -6.92 -1.94
N VAL A 209 -21.82 -7.81 -1.72
CA VAL A 209 -22.09 -9.17 -1.25
C VAL A 209 -22.58 -9.15 0.20
N TRP A 210 -21.95 -8.34 1.04
CA TRP A 210 -22.33 -8.17 2.44
C TRP A 210 -23.73 -7.56 2.59
N MET A 211 -24.04 -6.53 1.80
CA MET A 211 -25.37 -5.92 1.71
C MET A 211 -26.45 -6.92 1.34
N LYS A 212 -26.16 -7.84 0.41
CA LYS A 212 -27.08 -8.92 0.04
C LYS A 212 -27.25 -9.96 1.14
N SER A 213 -26.19 -10.31 1.88
CA SER A 213 -26.31 -11.22 3.02
C SER A 213 -27.15 -10.63 4.16
N LEU A 214 -27.10 -9.30 4.34
CA LEU A 214 -27.84 -8.62 5.40
C LEU A 214 -29.36 -8.59 5.18
N ALA A 215 -29.85 -8.89 3.97
CA ALA A 215 -31.28 -8.86 3.68
C ALA A 215 -32.11 -9.81 4.58
N GLY A 216 -31.52 -10.92 5.04
CA GLY A 216 -32.16 -11.84 5.99
C GLY A 216 -31.99 -11.46 7.47
N ASP A 217 -31.06 -10.56 7.77
CA ASP A 217 -30.53 -10.26 9.10
C ASP A 217 -31.10 -8.96 9.70
N VAL A 218 -31.84 -8.22 8.89
CA VAL A 218 -32.51 -6.97 9.25
C VAL A 218 -33.92 -7.27 9.77
N ARG A 219 -34.46 -6.39 10.63
CA ARG A 219 -35.84 -6.52 11.11
C ARG A 219 -36.86 -6.40 9.98
N SER A 220 -38.04 -7.00 10.15
CA SER A 220 -39.06 -7.19 9.12
C SER A 220 -39.62 -5.89 8.51
N ASP A 221 -39.45 -4.76 9.19
CA ASP A 221 -39.90 -3.43 8.82
C ASP A 221 -38.83 -2.61 8.08
N GLN A 222 -37.60 -3.13 7.91
CA GLN A 222 -36.49 -2.37 7.34
C GLN A 222 -35.83 -3.08 6.15
N SER A 223 -35.34 -2.27 5.21
CA SER A 223 -34.45 -2.76 4.14
C SER A 223 -33.00 -2.77 4.62
N ALA A 224 -32.18 -3.69 4.12
CA ALA A 224 -30.76 -3.77 4.47
C ALA A 224 -30.01 -2.45 4.26
N ALA A 225 -30.36 -1.71 3.21
CA ALA A 225 -29.72 -0.44 2.91
C ALA A 225 -30.17 0.70 3.84
N SER A 226 -31.44 0.73 4.26
CA SER A 226 -31.88 1.65 5.32
C SER A 226 -31.23 1.32 6.66
N ALA A 227 -31.10 0.02 6.95
CA ALA A 227 -30.51 -0.47 8.18
C ALA A 227 -29.02 -0.10 8.31
N VAL A 228 -28.27 -0.29 7.23
CA VAL A 228 -26.85 0.08 7.17
C VAL A 228 -26.66 1.60 7.22
N GLU A 229 -27.51 2.38 6.54
CA GLU A 229 -27.47 3.84 6.66
C GLU A 229 -27.66 4.29 8.12
N HIS A 230 -28.63 3.70 8.81
CA HIS A 230 -28.89 4.03 10.22
C HIS A 230 -27.72 3.67 11.13
N LEU A 231 -27.04 2.54 10.87
CA LEU A 231 -25.81 2.14 11.55
C LEU A 231 -24.66 3.10 11.28
N LEU A 232 -24.44 3.51 10.03
CA LEU A 232 -23.38 4.46 9.67
C LEU A 232 -23.62 5.83 10.33
N GLN A 233 -24.87 6.27 10.43
CA GLN A 233 -25.24 7.48 11.17
C GLN A 233 -24.96 7.33 12.67
N ALA A 234 -25.33 6.21 13.28
CA ALA A 234 -25.04 5.95 14.69
C ALA A 234 -23.52 5.93 14.96
N LEU A 235 -22.73 5.34 14.06
CA LEU A 235 -21.26 5.38 14.13
C LEU A 235 -20.70 6.79 13.98
N HIS A 236 -21.32 7.62 13.14
CA HIS A 236 -20.93 9.02 12.98
C HIS A 236 -21.21 9.82 14.26
N LEU A 237 -22.40 9.68 14.85
CA LEU A 237 -22.77 10.34 16.11
C LEU A 237 -21.88 9.90 17.27
N ASN A 238 -21.56 8.60 17.33
CA ASN A 238 -20.64 8.06 18.33
C ASN A 238 -19.23 8.67 18.21
N HIS A 239 -18.75 8.87 16.99
CA HIS A 239 -17.47 9.55 16.78
C HIS A 239 -17.50 11.02 17.22
N LEU A 240 -18.62 11.73 17.02
CA LEU A 240 -18.78 13.12 17.47
C LEU A 240 -18.91 13.25 18.99
N GLY A 241 -18.93 12.14 19.74
CA GLY A 241 -19.14 12.13 21.19
C GLY A 241 -20.60 12.39 21.60
N LEU A 242 -21.53 12.38 20.63
CA LEU A 242 -22.97 12.59 20.87
C LEU A 242 -23.71 11.29 21.24
N LEU A 243 -23.06 10.14 21.05
CA LEU A 243 -23.60 8.82 21.37
C LEU A 243 -22.51 7.98 22.06
N ASP A 244 -22.82 7.39 23.21
CA ASP A 244 -21.90 6.49 23.91
C ASP A 244 -21.89 5.08 23.27
N GLU A 245 -20.96 4.21 23.68
CA GLU A 245 -20.86 2.85 23.14
C GLU A 245 -22.12 2.01 23.43
N ASN A 246 -22.78 2.23 24.57
CA ASN A 246 -24.04 1.56 24.90
C ASN A 246 -25.19 2.06 24.02
N GLY A 247 -25.26 3.38 23.78
CA GLY A 247 -26.19 4.00 22.84
C GLY A 247 -26.00 3.49 21.42
N LEU A 248 -24.76 3.35 20.94
CA LEU A 248 -24.47 2.77 19.63
C LEU A 248 -24.99 1.33 19.52
N LEU A 249 -24.75 0.50 20.54
CA LEU A 249 -25.27 -0.87 20.56
C LEU A 249 -26.80 -0.90 20.61
N SER A 250 -27.43 0.03 21.33
CA SER A 250 -28.88 0.18 21.38
C SER A 250 -29.45 0.55 20.01
N GLU A 251 -28.91 1.56 19.33
CA GLU A 251 -29.35 1.96 17.99
C GLU A 251 -29.13 0.85 16.96
N THR A 252 -28.02 0.12 17.06
CA THR A 252 -27.76 -1.06 16.21
C THR A 252 -28.80 -2.17 16.45
N LYS A 253 -29.20 -2.42 17.71
CA LYS A 253 -30.22 -3.41 18.09
C LYS A 253 -31.62 -3.10 17.58
N ARG A 254 -31.94 -1.83 17.32
CA ARG A 254 -33.24 -1.42 16.79
C ARG A 254 -33.44 -1.83 15.34
N VAL A 255 -32.34 -2.01 14.62
CA VAL A 255 -32.31 -2.13 13.17
C VAL A 255 -31.97 -3.56 12.72
N PHE A 256 -31.08 -4.23 13.45
CA PHE A 256 -30.65 -5.60 13.16
C PHE A 256 -31.24 -6.64 14.13
N LYS A 257 -31.36 -7.88 13.66
CA LYS A 257 -31.66 -9.04 14.52
C LYS A 257 -30.45 -9.37 15.40
N VAL A 258 -30.69 -10.01 16.55
CA VAL A 258 -29.62 -10.36 17.51
C VAL A 258 -28.51 -11.21 16.88
N SER A 259 -28.88 -12.16 16.00
CA SER A 259 -27.92 -13.01 15.27
C SER A 259 -26.94 -12.21 14.39
N ALA A 260 -27.39 -11.10 13.83
CA ALA A 260 -26.58 -10.25 12.95
C ALA A 260 -25.64 -9.34 13.75
N ILE A 261 -26.06 -8.94 14.95
CA ILE A 261 -25.28 -8.09 15.86
C ILE A 261 -24.03 -8.82 16.32
N ASP A 262 -24.15 -10.11 16.64
CA ASP A 262 -23.01 -10.96 16.96
C ASP A 262 -22.00 -10.98 15.79
N GLY A 263 -22.50 -11.04 14.54
CA GLY A 263 -21.69 -10.92 13.33
C GLY A 263 -21.00 -9.55 13.20
N LEU A 264 -21.71 -8.46 13.48
CA LEU A 264 -21.20 -7.07 13.41
C LEU A 264 -20.17 -6.73 14.50
N ILE A 265 -20.28 -7.38 15.66
CA ILE A 265 -19.31 -7.24 16.77
C ILE A 265 -18.12 -8.17 16.57
N SER A 266 -18.32 -9.33 15.94
CA SER A 266 -17.26 -10.31 15.73
C SER A 266 -16.10 -9.78 14.87
N ASN A 267 -14.90 -10.25 15.15
CA ASN A 267 -13.71 -10.00 14.32
C ASN A 267 -13.67 -10.86 13.05
N HIS A 268 -14.66 -11.74 12.85
CA HIS A 268 -14.72 -12.65 11.71
C HIS A 268 -15.42 -12.05 10.49
N SER A 269 -16.30 -11.07 10.69
CA SER A 269 -16.92 -10.32 9.60
C SER A 269 -15.95 -9.34 8.95
N ILE A 270 -15.99 -9.26 7.61
CA ILE A 270 -15.20 -8.28 6.83
C ILE A 270 -15.62 -6.85 7.19
N PHE A 271 -16.92 -6.64 7.39
CA PHE A 271 -17.52 -5.36 7.77
C PHE A 271 -18.08 -5.46 9.19
N ASN A 272 -17.18 -5.47 10.16
CA ASN A 272 -17.54 -5.30 11.56
C ASN A 272 -17.54 -3.82 11.97
N ILE A 273 -18.06 -3.50 13.16
CA ILE A 273 -18.14 -2.11 13.65
C ILE A 273 -16.77 -1.41 13.60
N SER A 274 -15.70 -2.11 13.98
CA SER A 274 -14.33 -1.55 13.93
C SER A 274 -13.83 -1.26 12.49
N ALA A 275 -14.23 -2.08 11.52
CA ALA A 275 -13.90 -1.90 10.11
C ALA A 275 -14.71 -0.74 9.52
N LEU A 276 -16.01 -0.66 9.83
CA LEU A 276 -16.87 0.45 9.42
C LEU A 276 -16.38 1.78 9.99
N ARG A 277 -15.96 1.83 11.27
CA ARG A 277 -15.32 3.01 11.87
C ARG A 277 -14.07 3.43 11.09
N ARG A 278 -13.20 2.48 10.71
CA ARG A 278 -11.99 2.77 9.93
C ARG A 278 -12.31 3.26 8.52
N LEU A 279 -13.33 2.70 7.87
CA LEU A 279 -13.78 3.14 6.54
C LEU A 279 -14.36 4.55 6.60
N LEU A 280 -15.20 4.87 7.59
CA LEU A 280 -15.73 6.23 7.81
C LEU A 280 -14.63 7.24 8.16
N ALA A 281 -13.62 6.83 8.94
CA ALA A 281 -12.47 7.69 9.19
C ALA A 281 -11.67 7.97 7.91
N HIS A 282 -11.52 6.95 7.05
CA HIS A 282 -10.87 7.11 5.75
C HIS A 282 -11.66 8.06 4.85
N THR A 283 -12.98 7.91 4.72
CA THR A 283 -13.80 8.79 3.87
C THR A 283 -13.74 10.25 4.30
N ARG A 284 -13.69 10.53 5.60
CA ARG A 284 -13.54 11.90 6.12
C ARG A 284 -12.18 12.52 5.88
N ALA A 285 -11.10 11.72 5.79
CA ALA A 285 -9.77 12.24 5.51
C ALA A 285 -9.63 12.82 4.09
N TRP A 286 -10.64 12.59 3.23
CA TRP A 286 -10.73 13.14 1.87
C TRP A 286 -11.71 14.30 1.74
N GLN A 287 -12.45 14.66 2.80
CA GLN A 287 -13.25 15.88 2.90
C GLN A 287 -12.37 17.05 3.32
#